data_AF-A0A1F8ATA2-F1
#
_entry.id   AF-A0A1F8ATA2-F1
#
_cell.length_a   1.000
_cell.length_b   1.000
_cell.length_c   1.000
_cell.angle_alpha   90.00
_cell.angle_beta   90.00
_cell.angle_gamma   90.00
#
_symmetry.space_group_name_H-M   'P 1'
#
loop_
_entity.id
_entity.type
_entity.pdbx_description
1 polymer ?
#
loop_
_entity_poly.entity_id
_entity_poly.type
_entity_poly.pdbx_seq_one_letter_code
_entity_poly.pdbx_strand_id
1 'polypeptide(L)'
;MINQVNNRINLRKNGVPTFLFILASFLLIILSSLILLTNSSPPTKVLAANYDLEEEMVFWENIIHKYPTYVDGLVRLSFLEIQRGNITKAQNYLLMALKLNPNAKSVIEAKKTLGL
;
A
#
# COMPACT_ATOMS: atom_id res chain seq x y z
N MET A 1 81.01 -1.93 22.41
CA MET A 1 80.30 -0.78 21.80
C MET A 1 78.82 -1.09 21.87
N ILE A 2 78.03 -0.12 22.34
CA ILE A 2 76.84 -0.29 23.18
C ILE A 2 75.54 -0.11 22.37
N ASN A 3 74.51 -0.88 22.76
CA ASN A 3 73.06 -0.69 22.62
C ASN A 3 72.44 -0.34 21.27
N GLN A 4 71.84 -1.36 20.64
CA GLN A 4 70.57 -1.19 19.93
C GLN A 4 69.46 -1.02 20.98
N VAL A 5 69.02 0.23 21.19
CA VAL A 5 67.94 0.58 22.09
C VAL A 5 66.63 -0.05 21.58
N ASN A 6 66.11 -0.98 22.39
CA ASN A 6 64.76 -1.54 22.28
C ASN A 6 63.72 -0.41 22.20
N ASN A 7 63.03 -0.28 21.07
CA ASN A 7 61.74 0.40 21.03
C ASN A 7 60.64 -0.62 20.73
N ARG A 8 60.19 -1.33 21.78
CA ARG A 8 59.00 -2.18 21.68
C ARG A 8 57.76 -1.29 21.77
N ILE A 9 57.24 -0.90 20.61
CA ILE A 9 55.89 -0.33 20.51
C ILE A 9 54.92 -1.45 20.88
N ASN A 10 54.44 -1.43 22.12
CA ASN A 10 53.46 -2.39 22.61
C ASN A 10 52.07 -1.99 22.07
N LEU A 11 51.81 -2.34 20.81
CA LEU A 11 50.47 -2.22 20.23
C LEU A 11 49.58 -3.28 20.87
N ARG A 12 48.87 -2.85 21.92
CA ARG A 12 47.81 -3.59 22.61
C ARG A 12 46.91 -4.27 21.58
N LYS A 13 47.17 -5.56 21.36
CA LYS A 13 46.62 -6.44 20.32
C LYS A 13 45.13 -6.75 20.47
N ASN A 14 44.44 -6.01 21.35
CA ASN A 14 43.11 -6.36 21.85
C ASN A 14 42.02 -5.43 21.27
N GLY A 15 42.38 -4.39 20.52
CA GLY A 15 41.43 -3.47 19.87
C GLY A 15 41.03 -3.86 18.45
N VAL A 16 41.88 -4.61 17.75
CA VAL A 16 41.58 -5.10 16.39
C VAL A 16 40.43 -6.10 16.36
N PRO A 17 40.37 -7.13 17.23
CA PRO A 17 39.23 -8.06 17.20
C PRO A 17 37.93 -7.35 17.57
N THR A 18 37.93 -6.48 18.59
CA THR A 18 36.72 -5.75 19.01
C THR A 18 36.24 -4.78 17.93
N PHE A 19 37.16 -4.09 17.25
CA PHE A 19 36.82 -3.21 16.13
C PHE A 19 36.21 -3.99 14.95
N LEU A 20 36.74 -5.17 14.64
CA LEU A 20 36.19 -6.05 13.60
C LEU A 20 34.77 -6.54 13.96
N PHE A 21 34.51 -6.89 15.22
CA PHE A 21 33.17 -7.28 15.68
C PHE A 21 32.17 -6.13 15.61
N ILE A 22 32.59 -4.91 15.96
CA ILE A 22 31.75 -3.70 15.85
C ILE A 22 31.42 -3.45 14.38
N LEU A 23 32.42 -3.52 13.48
CA LEU A 23 32.22 -3.33 12.05
C LEU A 23 31.27 -4.37 11.44
N ALA A 24 31.43 -5.64 11.81
CA ALA A 24 30.55 -6.72 11.38
C ALA A 24 29.10 -6.51 11.85
N SER A 25 28.91 -6.01 13.07
CA SER A 25 27.58 -5.72 13.63
C SER A 25 26.88 -4.60 12.85
N PHE A 26 27.59 -3.53 12.52
CA PHE A 26 27.04 -2.46 11.66
C PHE A 26 26.65 -2.97 10.28
N LEU A 27 27.46 -3.86 9.68
CA LEU A 27 27.16 -4.46 8.39
C LEU A 27 25.86 -5.28 8.43
N LEU A 28 25.65 -6.06 9.49
CA LEU A 28 24.41 -6.84 9.68
C LEU A 28 23.18 -5.94 9.84
N ILE A 29 23.31 -4.82 10.57
CA ILE A 29 22.21 -3.86 10.75
C ILE A 29 21.86 -3.17 9.43
N ILE A 30 22.87 -2.76 8.65
CA ILE A 30 22.67 -2.15 7.32
C ILE A 30 22.01 -3.15 6.38
N LEU A 31 22.48 -4.40 6.36
CA LEU A 31 21.91 -5.46 5.51
C LEU A 31 20.44 -5.74 5.89
N SER A 32 20.14 -5.85 7.18
CA SER A 32 18.77 -6.00 7.70
C SER A 32 17.87 -4.82 7.32
N SER A 33 18.37 -3.60 7.47
CA SER A 33 17.66 -2.37 7.08
C SER A 33 17.38 -2.33 5.57
N LEU A 34 18.35 -2.70 4.73
CA LEU A 34 18.16 -2.81 3.29
C LEU A 34 17.15 -3.89 2.92
N ILE A 35 17.15 -5.04 3.61
CA ILE A 35 16.15 -6.10 3.42
C ILE A 35 14.75 -5.61 3.80
N LEU A 36 14.61 -4.84 4.89
CA LEU A 36 13.33 -4.25 5.32
C LEU A 36 12.83 -3.15 4.36
N LEU A 37 13.73 -2.35 3.80
CA LEU A 37 13.41 -1.29 2.82
C LEU A 37 13.05 -1.86 1.45
N THR A 38 13.74 -2.91 1.00
CA THR A 38 13.47 -3.61 -0.27
C THR A 38 12.23 -4.51 -0.19
N ASN A 39 11.96 -5.08 0.98
CA ASN A 39 10.79 -5.92 1.26
C ASN A 39 9.74 -5.15 2.08
N SER A 40 9.58 -3.85 1.80
CA SER A 40 8.61 -3.00 2.45
C SER A 40 7.20 -3.35 1.96
N SER A 41 6.54 -4.14 2.81
CA SER A 41 5.21 -4.73 2.68
C SER A 41 5.19 -5.99 1.81
N PRO A 42 4.69 -7.13 2.33
CA PRO A 42 4.01 -8.02 1.41
C PRO A 42 2.90 -7.17 0.77
N PRO A 43 2.62 -7.28 -0.55
CA PRO A 43 1.23 -7.07 -0.90
C PRO A 43 0.48 -8.00 0.04
N THR A 44 -0.40 -7.48 0.88
CA THR A 44 -1.40 -8.30 1.56
C THR A 44 -2.23 -8.91 0.45
N LYS A 45 -1.68 -9.95 -0.16
CA LYS A 45 -2.35 -10.95 -0.96
C LYS A 45 -3.05 -11.82 0.08
N VAL A 46 -4.01 -11.24 0.79
CA VAL A 46 -5.07 -12.00 1.47
C VAL A 46 -5.89 -12.61 0.35
N LEU A 47 -5.37 -13.68 -0.26
CA LEU A 47 -5.82 -14.24 -1.53
C LEU A 47 -5.87 -13.12 -2.62
N ALA A 48 -5.13 -13.09 -3.70
CA ALA A 48 -5.28 -14.07 -4.77
C ALA A 48 -6.73 -14.55 -5.05
N ALA A 49 -7.76 -13.92 -4.46
CA ALA A 49 -9.09 -13.90 -5.01
C ALA A 49 -8.90 -13.16 -6.32
N ASN A 50 -9.26 -13.80 -7.43
CA ASN A 50 -9.55 -13.04 -8.62
C ASN A 50 -10.44 -11.89 -8.17
N TYR A 51 -10.04 -10.65 -8.45
CA TYR A 51 -10.93 -9.52 -8.28
C TYR A 51 -12.06 -9.74 -9.29
N ASP A 52 -13.06 -10.49 -8.86
CA ASP A 52 -14.20 -10.83 -9.70
C ASP A 52 -15.14 -9.64 -9.62
N LEU A 53 -15.05 -8.82 -10.66
CA LEU A 53 -15.89 -7.66 -10.83
C LEU A 53 -17.38 -8.05 -10.74
N GLU A 54 -17.76 -9.26 -11.16
CA GLU A 54 -19.13 -9.75 -11.06
C GLU A 54 -19.52 -10.07 -9.60
N GLU A 55 -18.62 -10.67 -8.80
CA GLU A 55 -18.89 -10.89 -7.36
C GLU A 55 -19.06 -9.57 -6.61
N GLU A 56 -18.21 -8.58 -6.89
CA GLU A 56 -18.32 -7.26 -6.27
C GLU A 56 -19.62 -6.56 -6.69
N MET A 57 -20.01 -6.65 -7.97
CA MET A 57 -21.28 -6.12 -8.44
C MET A 57 -22.47 -6.76 -7.72
N VAL A 58 -22.51 -8.09 -7.62
CA VAL A 58 -23.58 -8.80 -6.90
C VAL A 58 -23.65 -8.37 -5.44
N PHE A 59 -22.50 -8.20 -4.78
CA PHE A 59 -22.45 -7.68 -3.42
C PHE A 59 -23.11 -6.30 -3.31
N TRP A 60 -22.73 -5.35 -4.17
CA TRP A 60 -23.29 -4.00 -4.13
C TRP A 60 -24.75 -3.93 -4.57
N GLU A 61 -25.16 -4.73 -5.56
CA GLU A 61 -26.56 -4.84 -5.97
C GLU A 61 -27.43 -5.33 -4.81
N ASN A 62 -26.97 -6.31 -4.04
CA ASN A 62 -27.68 -6.78 -2.85
C ASN A 62 -27.80 -5.69 -1.76
N ILE A 63 -26.72 -4.94 -1.54
CA ILE A 63 -26.73 -3.81 -0.59
C ILE A 63 -27.71 -2.73 -1.04
N ILE A 64 -27.70 -2.34 -2.32
CA ILE A 64 -28.61 -1.33 -2.85
C ILE A 64 -30.06 -1.83 -2.90
N HIS A 65 -30.28 -3.12 -3.13
CA HIS A 65 -31.62 -3.69 -3.04
C HIS A 65 -32.19 -3.56 -1.61
N LYS A 66 -31.36 -3.80 -0.59
CA LYS A 66 -31.76 -3.65 0.81
C LYS A 66 -31.81 -2.19 1.26
N TYR A 67 -30.95 -1.35 0.72
CA TYR A 67 -30.81 0.07 1.07
C TYR A 67 -30.75 0.95 -0.19
N PRO A 68 -31.90 1.21 -0.85
CA PRO A 68 -31.94 1.92 -2.13
C PRO A 68 -31.47 3.38 -2.08
N THR A 69 -31.44 3.96 -0.88
CA THR A 69 -31.01 5.33 -0.63
C THR A 69 -29.53 5.44 -0.25
N TYR A 70 -28.79 4.33 -0.28
CA TYR A 70 -27.37 4.32 0.07
C TYR A 70 -26.52 4.90 -1.07
N VAL A 71 -26.27 6.20 -0.99
CA VAL A 71 -25.58 7.02 -1.99
C VAL A 71 -24.22 6.44 -2.37
N ASP A 72 -23.40 6.04 -1.38
CA ASP A 72 -22.06 5.55 -1.62
C ASP A 72 -22.06 4.23 -2.40
N GLY A 73 -23.03 3.35 -2.14
CA GLY A 73 -23.18 2.11 -2.90
C GLY A 73 -23.62 2.35 -4.35
N LEU A 74 -24.47 3.36 -4.59
CA LEU A 74 -24.85 3.76 -5.95
C LEU A 74 -23.65 4.34 -6.72
N VAL A 75 -22.83 5.15 -6.06
CA VAL A 75 -21.56 5.64 -6.63
C VAL A 75 -20.60 4.48 -6.89
N ARG A 76 -20.54 3.48 -6.02
CA ARG A 76 -19.67 2.32 -6.23
C ARG A 76 -20.15 1.46 -7.41
N LEU A 77 -21.45 1.21 -7.54
CA LEU A 77 -22.03 0.54 -8.70
C LEU A 77 -21.77 1.31 -10.01
N SER A 78 -21.80 2.64 -9.99
CA SER A 78 -21.50 3.41 -11.20
C SER A 78 -20.06 3.19 -11.66
N PHE A 79 -19.09 3.18 -10.74
CA PHE A 79 -17.70 2.88 -11.08
C PHE A 79 -17.51 1.44 -11.59
N LEU A 80 -18.17 0.46 -10.96
CA LEU A 80 -18.08 -0.95 -11.39
C LEU A 80 -18.67 -1.15 -12.80
N GLU A 81 -19.81 -0.53 -13.09
CA GLU A 81 -20.41 -0.58 -14.43
C GLU A 81 -19.54 0.12 -15.50
N ILE A 82 -18.78 1.16 -15.13
CA ILE A 82 -17.78 1.77 -16.03
C ILE A 82 -16.65 0.80 -16.32
N GLN A 83 -16.12 0.13 -15.29
CA GLN A 83 -15.08 -0.88 -15.47
C GLN A 83 -15.56 -2.05 -16.34
N ARG A 84 -16.86 -2.38 -16.28
CA ARG A 84 -17.52 -3.37 -17.14
C ARG A 84 -17.78 -2.86 -18.57
N GLY A 85 -17.61 -1.57 -18.83
CA GLY A 85 -17.90 -0.94 -20.12
C GLY A 85 -19.38 -0.56 -20.33
N ASN A 86 -20.24 -0.71 -19.32
CA ASN A 86 -21.65 -0.34 -19.39
C ASN A 86 -21.90 1.09 -18.93
N ILE A 87 -21.50 2.04 -19.78
CA ILE A 87 -21.56 3.47 -19.47
C ILE A 87 -22.98 3.96 -19.18
N THR A 88 -23.99 3.41 -19.87
CA THR A 88 -25.40 3.80 -19.67
C THR A 88 -25.89 3.47 -18.27
N LYS A 89 -25.64 2.24 -17.78
CA LYS A 89 -26.01 1.87 -16.41
C LYS A 89 -25.24 2.68 -15.38
N ALA A 90 -23.95 2.91 -15.62
CA ALA A 90 -23.15 3.72 -14.72
C ALA A 90 -23.71 5.14 -14.54
N GLN A 91 -24.09 5.79 -15.65
CA GLN A 91 -24.71 7.10 -15.61
C GLN A 91 -26.04 7.07 -14.84
N ASN A 92 -26.86 6.04 -15.02
CA ASN A 92 -28.10 5.89 -14.27
C ASN A 92 -27.87 5.81 -12.75
N TYR A 93 -26.93 4.97 -12.30
CA TYR A 93 -26.60 4.85 -10.88
C TYR A 93 -26.06 6.16 -10.30
N LEU A 94 -25.21 6.87 -11.05
CA LEU A 94 -24.69 8.16 -10.62
C LEU A 94 -25.78 9.24 -10.57
N LEU A 95 -26.70 9.26 -11.53
CA LEU A 95 -27.86 10.16 -11.51
C LEU A 95 -28.77 9.88 -10.31
N MET A 96 -28.96 8.62 -9.93
CA MET A 96 -29.69 8.26 -8.72
C MET A 96 -28.96 8.79 -7.47
N ALA A 97 -27.65 8.59 -7.38
CA ALA A 97 -26.85 9.10 -6.27
C ALA A 97 -26.93 10.64 -6.16
N LEU A 98 -26.87 11.34 -7.29
CA LEU A 98 -27.01 12.80 -7.39
C LEU A 98 -28.37 13.32 -6.94
N LYS A 99 -29.45 12.59 -7.28
CA LYS A 99 -30.81 12.94 -6.85
C LYS A 99 -31.00 12.77 -5.34
N LEU A 100 -30.37 11.75 -4.76
CA LEU A 100 -30.49 11.46 -3.33
C LEU A 100 -29.68 12.43 -2.47
N ASN A 101 -28.40 12.62 -2.82
CA ASN A 101 -27.54 13.56 -2.11
C ASN A 101 -26.46 14.15 -3.05
N PRO A 102 -26.71 15.32 -3.65
CA PRO A 102 -25.76 15.95 -4.56
C PRO A 102 -24.48 16.45 -3.89
N ASN A 103 -24.52 16.66 -2.57
CA ASN A 103 -23.40 17.19 -1.77
C ASN A 103 -22.65 16.08 -1.01
N ALA A 104 -22.99 14.81 -1.23
CA ALA A 104 -22.24 13.70 -0.66
C ALA A 104 -20.81 13.71 -1.19
N LYS A 105 -19.85 13.43 -0.30
CA LYS A 105 -18.42 13.40 -0.65
C LYS A 105 -18.15 12.44 -1.82
N SER A 106 -18.75 11.25 -1.79
CA SER A 106 -18.65 10.23 -2.84
C SER A 106 -19.15 10.72 -4.20
N VAL A 107 -20.25 11.49 -4.20
CA VAL A 107 -20.84 12.06 -5.42
C VAL A 107 -19.97 13.17 -6.01
N ILE A 108 -19.44 14.04 -5.17
CA ILE A 108 -18.50 15.10 -5.59
C ILE A 108 -17.23 14.48 -6.18
N GLU A 109 -16.71 13.44 -5.54
CA GLU A 109 -15.56 12.69 -6.03
C GLU A 109 -15.86 12.02 -7.38
N ALA A 110 -17.02 11.36 -7.50
CA ALA A 110 -17.45 10.72 -8.73
C ALA A 110 -17.53 11.70 -9.91
N LYS A 111 -18.13 12.87 -9.71
CA LYS A 111 -18.17 13.95 -10.71
C LYS A 111 -16.78 14.33 -11.19
N LYS A 112 -15.87 14.59 -10.25
CA LYS A 112 -14.48 14.95 -10.54
C LYS A 112 -13.76 13.86 -11.33
N THR A 113 -13.93 12.59 -10.96
CA THR A 113 -13.25 11.46 -11.61
C THR A 113 -13.83 11.12 -12.98
N LEU A 114 -15.13 11.34 -13.18
CA LEU A 114 -15.86 10.95 -14.39
C LEU A 114 -15.99 12.09 -15.41
N GLY A 115 -15.51 13.29 -15.07
CA GLY A 115 -15.56 14.46 -15.95
C GLY A 115 -16.98 14.99 -16.16
N LEU A 116 -17.84 14.87 -15.15
CA LEU A 116 -19.24 15.34 -15.14
C LEU A 116 -19.41 16.60 -14.29
#